data_AF-A0A1U7XGE2-F1
#
_entry.id   AF-A0A1U7XGE2-F1
#
_cell.length_a   1.000
_cell.length_b   1.000
_cell.length_c   1.000
_cell.angle_alpha   90.00
_cell.angle_beta   90.00
_cell.angle_gamma   90.00
#
_symmetry.space_group_name_H-M   'P 1'
#
loop_
_entity.id
_entity.type
_entity.pdbx_description
1 polymer ?
#
loop_
_entity_poly.entity_id
_entity_poly.type
_entity_poly.pdbx_seq_one_letter_code
_entity_poly.pdbx_strand_id
1 'polypeptide(L)'
;MDDASDDDTFQYQGGSNEFGEAMTVAVPLTIEGPQYYFSDADDGTQCLNGMAFEIKVGHGIGLPPNLNQPPPPPYVEPPSTVEADSPPITVVTSRPNGGGVRSSTGLFWVVSILVVLVFTETT
;
A
#
# COMPACT_ATOMS: atom_id res chain seq x y z
N MET A 1 -33.38 19.31 -21.24
CA MET A 1 -34.15 18.32 -20.46
C MET A 1 -33.11 17.43 -19.86
N ASP A 2 -32.91 17.56 -18.55
CA ASP A 2 -32.10 16.63 -17.78
C ASP A 2 -33.06 15.50 -17.38
N ASP A 3 -32.76 14.29 -17.84
CA ASP A 3 -33.58 13.08 -17.59
C ASP A 3 -32.91 12.21 -16.51
N ALA A 4 -31.84 12.71 -15.86
CA ALA A 4 -31.28 12.10 -14.68
C ALA A 4 -32.19 12.40 -13.49
N SER A 5 -32.61 11.35 -12.79
CA SER A 5 -33.25 11.53 -11.49
C SER A 5 -32.18 12.00 -10.51
N ASP A 6 -32.46 13.02 -9.70
CA ASP A 6 -31.47 13.62 -8.76
C ASP A 6 -30.79 12.59 -7.82
N ASP A 7 -31.38 11.41 -7.67
CA ASP A 7 -30.94 10.33 -6.77
C ASP A 7 -30.09 9.23 -7.44
N ASP A 8 -29.96 9.18 -8.78
CA ASP A 8 -29.23 8.09 -9.46
C ASP A 8 -27.87 8.48 -10.05
N THR A 9 -27.62 9.78 -10.21
CA THR A 9 -26.42 10.31 -10.86
C THR A 9 -25.62 11.14 -9.87
N PHE A 10 -24.40 10.69 -9.58
CA PHE A 10 -23.49 11.37 -8.67
C PHE A 10 -22.39 12.06 -9.45
N GLN A 11 -22.24 13.37 -9.26
CA GLN A 11 -21.10 14.10 -9.79
C GLN A 11 -19.91 14.01 -8.86
N TYR A 12 -18.78 13.58 -9.41
CA TYR A 12 -17.50 13.58 -8.71
C TYR A 12 -16.71 14.77 -9.23
N GLN A 13 -16.32 15.67 -8.33
CA GLN A 13 -15.50 16.82 -8.70
C GLN A 13 -14.21 16.30 -9.35
N GLY A 14 -13.94 16.76 -10.58
CA GLY A 14 -12.61 16.64 -11.17
C GLY A 14 -11.61 17.29 -10.21
N GLY A 15 -10.52 16.58 -9.91
CA GLY A 15 -9.35 17.11 -9.22
C GLY A 15 -8.67 18.26 -9.99
N SER A 16 -7.35 18.39 -9.86
CA SER A 16 -6.66 19.52 -10.49
C SER A 16 -6.73 19.47 -12.03
N ASN A 17 -6.75 20.66 -12.64
CA ASN A 17 -6.59 20.84 -14.08
C ASN A 17 -5.10 21.02 -14.45
N GLU A 18 -4.18 20.70 -13.53
CA GLU A 18 -2.74 20.89 -13.74
C GLU A 18 -2.17 19.76 -14.62
N PHE A 19 -1.43 20.15 -15.65
CA PHE A 19 -0.87 19.18 -16.57
C PHE A 19 0.18 18.31 -15.87
N GLY A 20 0.02 16.99 -15.97
CA GLY A 20 0.95 16.01 -15.40
C GLY A 20 0.60 15.52 -14.00
N GLU A 21 -0.48 16.03 -13.38
CA GLU A 21 -1.00 15.45 -12.14
C GLU A 21 -1.95 14.29 -12.44
N ALA A 22 -1.68 13.13 -11.84
CA ALA A 22 -2.55 11.97 -11.96
C ALA A 22 -3.81 12.19 -11.10
N MET A 23 -4.96 12.37 -11.74
CA MET A 23 -6.24 12.43 -11.04
C MET A 23 -6.77 11.02 -10.78
N THR A 24 -7.18 10.74 -9.55
CA THR A 24 -7.89 9.50 -9.19
C THR A 24 -9.09 9.85 -8.33
N VAL A 25 -10.25 9.29 -8.69
CA VAL A 25 -11.50 9.45 -7.93
C VAL A 25 -11.90 8.08 -7.39
N ALA A 26 -12.12 8.00 -6.08
CA ALA A 26 -12.67 6.80 -5.46
C ALA A 26 -14.19 6.80 -5.61
N VAL A 27 -14.74 5.80 -6.31
CA VAL A 27 -16.18 5.64 -6.50
C VAL A 27 -16.67 4.37 -5.79
N PRO A 28 -17.69 4.45 -4.92
CA PRO A 28 -18.20 3.28 -4.21
C PRO A 28 -19.05 2.38 -5.12
N LEU A 29 -18.82 1.07 -5.07
CA LEU A 29 -19.58 0.05 -5.81
C LEU A 29 -20.55 -0.69 -4.87
N THR A 30 -21.57 0.02 -4.37
CA THR A 30 -22.50 -0.49 -3.35
C THR A 30 -23.76 -1.14 -3.89
N ILE A 31 -24.07 -0.93 -5.17
CA ILE A 31 -25.27 -1.45 -5.83
C ILE A 31 -24.83 -2.47 -6.89
N GLU A 32 -25.41 -3.67 -6.83
CA GLU A 32 -25.17 -4.74 -7.81
C GLU A 32 -25.79 -4.41 -9.17
N GLY A 33 -25.13 -4.85 -10.24
CA GLY A 33 -25.55 -4.61 -11.62
C GLY A 33 -24.58 -3.71 -12.40
N PRO A 34 -24.96 -3.34 -13.63
CA PRO A 34 -24.17 -2.42 -14.45
C PRO A 34 -24.24 -0.99 -13.87
N GLN A 35 -23.09 -0.36 -13.73
CA GLN A 35 -22.94 1.06 -13.37
C GLN A 35 -22.13 1.78 -14.44
N TYR A 36 -22.54 3.00 -14.81
CA TYR A 36 -21.96 3.77 -15.91
C TYR A 36 -21.22 4.99 -15.38
N TYR A 37 -20.04 5.25 -15.92
CA TYR A 37 -19.19 6.38 -15.56
C TYR A 37 -18.75 7.08 -16.84
N PHE A 38 -18.80 8.41 -16.85
CA PHE A 38 -18.43 9.22 -18.00
C PHE A 38 -17.96 10.61 -17.56
N SER A 39 -17.19 11.26 -18.42
CA SER A 39 -16.81 12.66 -18.24
C SER A 39 -17.88 13.58 -18.85
N ASP A 40 -18.38 14.53 -18.07
CA ASP A 40 -19.24 15.62 -18.54
C ASP A 40 -18.46 16.86 -18.99
N ALA A 41 -17.13 16.84 -18.85
CA ALA A 41 -16.27 17.94 -19.26
C ALA A 41 -16.35 18.22 -20.77
N ASP A 42 -16.08 19.47 -21.13
CA ASP A 42 -16.17 19.99 -22.49
C ASP A 42 -17.57 19.74 -23.11
N ASP A 43 -18.63 20.01 -22.35
CA ASP A 43 -20.04 19.76 -22.72
C ASP A 43 -20.29 18.30 -23.16
N GLY A 44 -19.63 17.34 -22.49
CA GLY A 44 -19.70 15.91 -22.80
C GLY A 44 -18.86 15.46 -24.00
N THR A 45 -18.05 16.34 -24.60
CA THR A 45 -17.16 15.98 -25.72
C THR A 45 -16.20 14.85 -25.33
N GLN A 46 -15.74 14.81 -24.08
CA GLN A 46 -14.89 13.74 -23.58
C GLN A 46 -15.60 12.38 -23.56
N CYS A 47 -16.86 12.34 -23.12
CA CYS A 47 -17.70 11.14 -23.19
C CYS A 47 -17.85 10.64 -24.64
N LEU A 48 -18.15 11.54 -25.59
CA LEU A 48 -18.27 11.21 -27.01
C LEU A 48 -16.98 10.67 -27.61
N ASN A 49 -15.83 11.10 -27.08
CA ASN A 49 -14.51 10.64 -27.48
C ASN A 49 -14.03 9.39 -26.71
N GLY A 50 -14.91 8.75 -25.93
CA GLY A 50 -14.63 7.47 -25.28
C GLY A 50 -14.13 7.56 -23.84
N MET A 51 -14.18 8.73 -23.20
CA MET A 51 -13.99 8.85 -21.75
C MET A 51 -15.29 8.46 -21.01
N ALA A 52 -15.71 7.22 -21.25
CA ALA A 52 -16.88 6.59 -20.65
C ALA A 52 -16.65 5.08 -20.54
N PHE A 53 -17.14 4.47 -19.46
CA PHE A 53 -17.02 3.03 -19.25
C PHE A 53 -18.15 2.48 -18.36
N GLU A 54 -18.35 1.16 -18.45
CA GLU A 54 -19.28 0.38 -17.64
C GLU A 54 -18.50 -0.48 -16.64
N ILE A 55 -18.96 -0.52 -15.39
CA ILE A 55 -18.53 -1.51 -14.39
C ILE A 55 -19.70 -2.45 -14.10
N LYS A 56 -19.48 -3.76 -14.24
CA LYS A 56 -20.43 -4.79 -13.80
C LYS A 56 -20.13 -5.17 -12.36
N VAL A 57 -20.91 -4.63 -11.43
CA VAL A 57 -20.76 -4.90 -10.00
C VAL A 57 -21.47 -6.19 -9.63
N GLY A 58 -20.72 -7.12 -9.06
CA GLY A 58 -21.25 -8.36 -8.50
C GLY A 58 -21.08 -8.42 -6.98
N HIS A 59 -21.78 -9.35 -6.36
CA HIS A 59 -21.65 -9.62 -4.93
C HIS A 59 -20.25 -10.18 -4.60
N GLY A 60 -19.62 -9.65 -3.56
CA GLY A 60 -18.38 -10.22 -3.03
C GLY A 60 -18.62 -11.58 -2.38
N ILE A 61 -17.70 -12.53 -2.50
CA ILE A 61 -17.80 -13.86 -1.87
C ILE A 61 -17.58 -13.84 -0.34
N GLY A 62 -17.47 -12.65 0.25
CA GLY A 62 -17.15 -12.46 1.67
C GLY A 62 -15.67 -12.74 2.00
N LEU A 63 -15.38 -12.74 3.30
CA LEU A 63 -14.06 -13.11 3.80
C LEU A 63 -13.82 -14.62 3.59
N PRO A 64 -12.58 -15.04 3.28
CA PRO A 64 -12.24 -16.46 3.25
C PRO A 64 -12.48 -17.09 4.64
N PRO A 65 -12.81 -18.39 4.72
CA PRO A 65 -13.19 -19.04 5.98
C PRO A 65 -12.18 -18.85 7.13
N ASN A 66 -10.89 -18.76 6.83
CA ASN A 66 -9.83 -18.54 7.83
C ASN A 66 -9.86 -17.15 8.48
N LEU A 67 -10.48 -16.16 7.83
CA LEU A 67 -10.67 -14.81 8.36
C LEU A 67 -12.07 -14.61 8.95
N ASN A 68 -12.97 -15.57 8.79
CA ASN A 68 -14.27 -15.61 9.46
C ASN A 68 -14.16 -16.28 10.85
N GLN A 69 -13.07 -16.00 11.58
CA GLN A 69 -12.92 -16.45 12.96
C GLN A 69 -13.68 -15.50 13.88
N PRO A 70 -14.32 -16.03 14.94
CA PRO A 70 -14.86 -15.19 15.98
C PRO A 70 -13.73 -14.33 16.56
N PRO A 71 -14.03 -13.09 17.03
CA PRO A 71 -13.03 -12.27 17.68
C PRO A 71 -12.34 -13.06 18.80
N PRO A 72 -11.02 -12.90 18.98
CA PRO A 72 -10.31 -13.62 20.04
C PRO A 72 -10.95 -13.32 21.40
N PRO A 73 -10.96 -14.30 22.32
CA PRO A 73 -11.49 -14.07 23.66
C PRO A 73 -10.73 -12.92 24.33
N PRO A 74 -11.36 -12.21 25.30
CA PRO A 74 -10.68 -11.19 26.08
C PRO A 74 -9.37 -11.74 26.67
N TYR A 75 -8.31 -10.94 26.61
CA TYR A 75 -7.03 -11.32 27.19
C TYR A 75 -7.19 -11.57 28.70
N VAL A 76 -6.69 -12.72 29.16
CA VAL A 76 -6.54 -13.04 30.57
C VAL A 76 -5.06 -13.14 30.86
N GLU A 77 -4.57 -12.36 31.83
CA GLU A 77 -3.17 -12.40 32.22
C GLU A 77 -2.82 -13.80 32.77
N PRO A 78 -1.71 -14.42 32.32
CA PRO A 78 -1.29 -15.72 32.84
C PRO A 78 -1.03 -15.63 34.35
N PRO A 79 -1.28 -16.71 35.12
CA PRO A 79 -0.88 -16.75 36.51
C PRO A 79 0.64 -16.51 36.62
N SER A 80 1.02 -15.50 37.39
CA SER A 80 2.39 -15.13 37.70
C SER A 80 3.06 -16.24 38.50
N THR A 81 3.68 -17.20 37.82
CA THR A 81 4.58 -18.18 38.44
C THR A 81 5.97 -17.55 38.57
N VAL A 82 6.11 -16.60 39.49
CA VAL A 82 7.42 -16.16 39.99
C VAL A 82 7.54 -16.49 41.47
N GLU A 83 7.55 -17.78 41.75
CA GLU A 83 8.29 -18.36 42.88
C GLU A 83 9.19 -19.44 42.27
N ALA A 84 10.05 -19.04 41.33
CA ALA A 84 11.11 -19.90 40.82
C ALA A 84 12.41 -19.44 41.49
N ASP A 85 12.65 -20.00 42.68
CA ASP A 85 13.97 -20.12 43.28
C ASP A 85 14.95 -20.54 42.18
N SER A 86 15.84 -19.63 41.80
CA SER A 86 16.78 -19.86 40.71
C SER A 86 17.77 -20.94 41.16
N PRO A 87 17.96 -22.04 40.41
CA PRO A 87 18.96 -23.04 40.79
C PRO A 87 20.36 -22.40 40.78
N PRO A 88 21.26 -22.81 41.70
CA PRO A 88 22.55 -22.16 41.85
C PRO A 88 23.38 -22.30 40.57
N ILE A 89 23.81 -21.16 40.03
CA ILE A 89 24.78 -21.08 38.94
C ILE A 89 26.10 -21.68 39.44
N THR A 90 26.52 -22.80 38.85
CA THR A 90 27.89 -23.32 39.01
C THR A 90 28.78 -22.61 37.99
N VAL A 91 29.61 -21.67 38.45
CA VAL A 91 30.60 -21.00 37.61
C VAL A 91 31.77 -21.95 37.36
N VAL A 92 31.77 -22.64 36.21
CA VAL A 92 32.98 -23.32 35.72
C VAL A 92 33.91 -22.28 35.13
N THR A 93 34.95 -21.89 35.87
CA THR A 93 36.05 -21.06 35.35
C THR A 93 37.03 -21.95 34.58
N SER A 94 36.71 -22.29 33.34
CA SER A 94 37.69 -22.85 32.40
C SER A 94 38.19 -21.73 31.49
N ARG A 95 39.32 -21.14 31.89
CA ARG A 95 40.14 -20.19 31.12
C ARG A 95 40.65 -20.85 29.84
N PRO A 96 40.26 -20.40 28.63
CA PRO A 96 40.92 -20.79 27.41
C PRO A 96 42.16 -19.90 27.23
N ASN A 97 43.33 -20.52 27.29
CA ASN A 97 44.59 -19.89 26.94
C ASN A 97 44.74 -19.95 25.42
N GLY A 98 44.99 -18.82 24.75
CA GLY A 98 45.59 -18.82 23.41
C GLY A 98 44.89 -17.99 22.34
N GLY A 99 45.31 -16.72 22.23
CA GLY A 99 45.83 -16.11 21.00
C GLY A 99 44.96 -16.00 19.74
N GLY A 100 44.58 -14.77 19.38
CA GLY A 100 44.18 -14.45 18.00
C GLY A 100 43.47 -13.09 17.86
N VAL A 101 44.23 -12.00 17.77
CA VAL A 101 43.73 -10.67 17.37
C VAL A 101 43.77 -10.53 15.86
N ARG A 102 42.67 -10.08 15.21
CA ARG A 102 42.61 -9.35 13.92
C ARG A 102 41.27 -8.60 13.81
N SER A 103 41.16 -7.43 14.42
CA SER A 103 41.20 -6.10 13.75
C SER A 103 40.17 -5.92 12.64
N SER A 104 39.09 -5.21 12.97
CA SER A 104 38.20 -4.54 12.03
C SER A 104 38.90 -3.32 11.44
N THR A 105 38.74 -3.09 10.14
CA THR A 105 38.96 -1.77 9.55
C THR A 105 38.14 -1.69 8.27
N GLY A 106 37.12 -0.83 8.27
CA GLY A 106 36.47 -0.40 7.04
C GLY A 106 37.37 0.59 6.28
N LEU A 107 37.04 0.87 5.02
CA LEU A 107 36.97 2.22 4.45
C LEU A 107 36.58 2.17 2.97
N PHE A 108 35.63 3.05 2.64
CA PHE A 108 35.19 3.61 1.37
C PHE A 108 36.02 3.35 0.10
N TRP A 109 35.33 2.91 -0.96
CA TRP A 109 35.70 3.25 -2.33
C TRP A 109 34.45 3.72 -3.09
N VAL A 110 34.25 5.05 -3.09
CA VAL A 110 33.28 5.76 -3.91
C VAL A 110 34.07 6.49 -4.99
N VAL A 111 34.06 5.99 -6.24
CA VAL A 111 34.45 6.79 -7.41
C VAL A 111 33.76 6.23 -8.67
N SER A 112 32.99 7.08 -9.37
CA SER A 112 32.85 7.17 -10.85
C SER A 112 31.72 8.17 -11.14
N ILE A 113 31.98 9.48 -11.04
CA ILE A 113 32.33 10.40 -12.15
C ILE A 113 31.32 10.38 -13.31
N LEU A 114 30.48 11.42 -13.28
CA LEU A 114 29.68 12.02 -14.35
C LEU A 114 30.51 12.16 -15.64
N VAL A 115 30.06 11.51 -16.73
CA VAL A 115 30.61 11.72 -18.08
C VAL A 115 29.44 11.92 -19.05
N VAL A 116 29.28 13.19 -19.42
CA VAL A 116 28.81 13.70 -20.73
C VAL A 116 27.28 13.79 -20.93
N LEU A 117 26.77 14.93 -20.48
CA LEU A 117 25.49 15.55 -20.86
C LEU A 117 25.65 16.44 -22.12
N VAL A 118 26.49 16.06 -23.08
CA VAL A 118 26.72 16.87 -24.30
C VAL A 118 27.02 15.91 -25.43
N PHE A 119 26.02 15.40 -26.17
CA PHE A 119 26.13 14.94 -27.57
C PHE A 119 24.86 14.19 -28.00
N THR A 120 23.68 14.84 -28.02
CA THR A 120 22.59 14.50 -28.96
C THR A 120 21.59 15.65 -29.05
N GLU A 121 22.04 16.79 -29.57
CA GLU A 121 21.18 17.84 -30.14
C GLU A 121 21.96 18.54 -31.26
N THR A 122 22.20 17.83 -32.38
CA THR A 122 22.32 18.43 -33.72
C THR A 122 22.34 17.34 -34.80
N THR A 123 21.21 17.11 -35.46
CA THR A 123 21.08 16.82 -36.91
C THR A 123 19.60 16.67 -37.24
#